data_AF-A0A7S3JMX3-F1
#
_entry.id   AF-A0A7S3JMX3-F1
#
_cell.length_a   1.000
_cell.length_b   1.000
_cell.length_c   1.000
_cell.angle_alpha   90.00
_cell.angle_beta   90.00
_cell.angle_gamma   90.00
#
_symmetry.space_group_name_H-M   'P 1'
#
loop_
_entity.id
_entity.type
_entity.pdbx_description
1 polymer ?
#
loop_
_entity_poly.entity_id
_entity_poly.type
_entity_poly.pdbx_seq_one_letter_code
_entity_poly.pdbx_strand_id
1 'polypeptide(L)'
;DQTEVIYNTKFNSSDIDKAVIDELNEITFETLEVSGDKVHNKQFNFPPKNEFIPYKIVNLKSENKESFTRLNTEELKNCTVWFKRDDSYEQPKINVRVILRTSDLGHNTDAKAKIFKRLW
;
A
#
# COMPACT_ATOMS: atom_id res chain seq x y z
N ASP A 1 23.84 -34.57 -3.37
CA ASP A 1 24.71 -33.39 -3.22
C ASP A 1 25.26 -32.94 -4.56
N GLN A 2 24.59 -31.97 -5.17
CA GLN A 2 25.03 -31.28 -6.39
C GLN A 2 25.52 -29.88 -6.03
N THR A 3 26.33 -29.29 -6.89
CA THR A 3 26.85 -27.92 -6.71
C THR A 3 26.70 -27.18 -8.03
N GLU A 4 26.01 -26.05 -8.00
CA GLU A 4 25.78 -25.20 -9.16
C GLU A 4 27.09 -24.54 -9.61
N VAL A 5 27.28 -24.36 -10.92
CA VAL A 5 28.59 -24.08 -11.54
C VAL A 5 29.08 -22.65 -11.31
N ILE A 6 28.18 -21.67 -11.30
CA ILE A 6 28.53 -20.25 -11.29
C ILE A 6 28.78 -19.76 -9.86
N TYR A 7 27.91 -20.15 -8.93
CA TYR A 7 27.88 -19.64 -7.56
C TYR A 7 28.28 -20.68 -6.51
N ASN A 8 28.59 -21.91 -6.92
CA ASN A 8 28.91 -23.01 -6.02
C ASN A 8 27.82 -23.30 -4.97
N THR A 9 26.57 -23.00 -5.32
CA THR A 9 25.42 -23.28 -4.44
C THR A 9 25.23 -24.78 -4.34
N LYS A 10 25.29 -25.33 -3.12
CA LYS A 10 24.99 -26.74 -2.87
C LYS A 10 23.48 -26.95 -2.86
N PHE A 11 23.00 -27.93 -3.63
CA PHE A 11 21.58 -28.26 -3.69
C PHE A 11 21.38 -29.77 -3.86
N ASN A 12 20.14 -30.20 -3.60
CA ASN A 12 19.69 -31.55 -3.84
C ASN A 12 18.48 -31.52 -4.75
N SER A 13 18.47 -32.45 -5.71
CA SER A 13 17.33 -32.71 -6.58
C SER A 13 16.82 -34.12 -6.28
N SER A 14 15.52 -34.25 -6.09
CA SER A 14 14.85 -35.53 -6.00
C SER A 14 13.57 -35.48 -6.83
N ASP A 15 13.16 -36.63 -7.34
CA ASP A 15 11.83 -36.75 -7.92
C ASP A 15 10.78 -36.54 -6.82
N ILE A 16 9.66 -35.95 -7.19
CA ILE A 16 8.52 -35.78 -6.27
C ILE A 16 7.75 -37.09 -6.25
N ASP A 17 7.50 -37.62 -5.06
CA ASP A 17 6.75 -38.86 -4.89
C ASP A 17 5.35 -38.76 -5.50
N LYS A 18 4.96 -39.79 -6.24
CA LYS A 18 3.66 -39.82 -6.92
C LYS A 18 2.49 -39.63 -5.94
N ALA A 19 2.59 -40.18 -4.73
CA ALA A 19 1.58 -39.98 -3.69
C ALA A 19 1.40 -38.50 -3.30
N VAL A 20 2.48 -37.72 -3.29
CA VAL A 20 2.43 -36.27 -3.01
C VAL A 20 1.80 -35.53 -4.18
N ILE A 21 2.10 -35.93 -5.42
CA ILE A 21 1.46 -35.36 -6.62
C ILE A 21 -0.05 -35.66 -6.63
N ASP A 22 -0.43 -36.89 -6.30
CA ASP A 22 -1.82 -37.31 -6.24
C ASP A 22 -2.57 -36.54 -5.12
N GLU A 23 -1.97 -36.37 -3.93
CA GLU A 23 -2.51 -35.54 -2.85
C GLU A 23 -2.70 -34.08 -3.29
N LEU A 24 -1.71 -33.47 -3.95
CA LEU A 24 -1.81 -32.09 -4.45
C LEU A 24 -2.91 -31.92 -5.51
N ASN A 25 -3.15 -32.94 -6.33
CA ASN A 25 -4.22 -32.93 -7.34
C ASN A 25 -5.62 -33.12 -6.72
N GLU A 26 -5.71 -33.70 -5.53
CA GLU A 26 -6.95 -33.85 -4.76
C GLU A 26 -7.29 -32.60 -3.92
N ILE A 27 -6.33 -31.67 -3.76
CA ILE A 27 -6.59 -30.37 -3.13
C ILE A 27 -7.47 -29.53 -4.06
N THR A 28 -8.73 -29.41 -3.69
CA THR A 28 -9.68 -28.46 -4.26
C THR A 28 -9.76 -27.22 -3.38
N PHE A 29 -10.25 -26.10 -3.93
CA PHE A 29 -10.52 -24.88 -3.15
C PHE A 29 -11.45 -25.11 -1.94
N GLU A 30 -12.19 -26.23 -1.92
CA GLU A 30 -13.12 -26.63 -0.85
C GLU A 30 -12.47 -27.51 0.22
N THR A 31 -11.32 -28.15 -0.06
CA THR A 31 -10.66 -29.13 0.83
C THR A 31 -9.39 -28.62 1.51
N LEU A 32 -9.05 -27.34 1.37
CA LEU A 32 -7.96 -26.65 2.10
C LEU A 32 -8.32 -26.42 3.59
N GLU A 33 -8.46 -27.50 4.35
CA GLU A 33 -8.34 -27.45 5.81
C GLU A 33 -6.87 -27.66 6.18
N VAL A 34 -6.14 -26.55 6.33
CA VAL A 34 -4.78 -26.59 6.88
C VAL A 34 -4.88 -27.04 8.34
N SER A 35 -4.32 -28.21 8.60
CA SER A 35 -4.26 -28.87 9.90
C SER A 35 -3.80 -27.94 11.03
N GLY A 36 -4.61 -27.88 12.09
CA GLY A 36 -4.12 -27.59 13.44
C GLY A 36 -4.72 -26.37 14.15
N ASP A 37 -5.11 -25.32 13.43
CA ASP A 37 -5.81 -24.17 14.01
C ASP A 37 -7.00 -23.83 13.14
N LYS A 38 -8.18 -23.68 13.74
CA LYS A 38 -9.45 -23.39 13.06
C LYS A 38 -9.38 -22.09 12.26
N VAL A 39 -8.81 -22.12 11.06
CA VAL A 39 -9.00 -21.09 10.05
C VAL A 39 -10.36 -21.39 9.43
N HIS A 40 -11.42 -20.87 10.05
CA HIS A 40 -12.74 -20.83 9.45
C HIS A 40 -12.62 -20.43 7.98
N ASN A 41 -12.96 -21.36 7.07
CA ASN A 41 -13.25 -21.18 5.64
C ASN A 41 -13.10 -19.74 5.15
N LYS A 42 -11.85 -19.26 5.02
CA LYS A 42 -11.60 -18.10 4.18
C LYS A 42 -11.54 -18.66 2.78
N GLN A 43 -12.73 -18.77 2.16
CA GLN A 43 -12.84 -18.92 0.72
C GLN A 43 -11.84 -17.95 0.09
N PHE A 44 -10.87 -18.50 -0.65
CA PHE A 44 -9.90 -17.70 -1.38
C PHE A 44 -10.67 -16.96 -2.48
N ASN A 45 -11.15 -15.78 -2.14
CA ASN A 45 -11.79 -14.92 -3.11
C ASN A 45 -10.70 -14.27 -3.96
N PHE A 46 -10.97 -14.15 -5.25
CA PHE A 46 -10.19 -13.25 -6.09
C PHE A 46 -10.23 -11.85 -5.48
N PRO A 47 -9.14 -11.07 -5.62
CA PRO A 47 -9.17 -9.68 -5.19
C PRO A 47 -10.34 -8.97 -5.89
N PRO A 48 -11.09 -8.12 -5.17
CA PRO A 48 -12.12 -7.32 -5.80
C PRO A 48 -11.51 -6.39 -6.85
N LYS A 49 -12.34 -5.88 -7.75
CA LYS A 49 -11.90 -4.89 -8.74
C LYS A 49 -11.21 -3.72 -8.04
N ASN A 50 -10.04 -3.33 -8.54
CA ASN A 50 -9.30 -2.19 -7.99
C ASN A 50 -9.93 -0.88 -8.47
N GLU A 51 -10.76 -0.27 -7.62
CA GLU A 51 -11.43 1.01 -7.87
C GLU A 51 -10.49 2.23 -7.88
N PHE A 52 -9.22 2.05 -7.47
CA PHE A 52 -8.23 3.14 -7.43
C PHE A 52 -7.36 3.23 -8.69
N ILE A 53 -7.60 2.39 -9.70
CA ILE A 53 -6.94 2.53 -11.00
C ILE A 53 -7.40 3.85 -11.63
N PRO A 54 -6.49 4.81 -11.92
CA PRO A 54 -6.86 6.09 -12.51
C PRO A 54 -7.51 5.89 -13.89
N TYR A 55 -8.74 6.37 -14.06
CA TYR A 55 -9.51 6.22 -15.30
C TYR A 55 -9.28 7.36 -16.31
N LYS A 56 -8.73 8.49 -15.86
CA LYS A 56 -8.40 9.66 -16.70
C LYS A 56 -7.06 10.23 -16.29
N ILE A 57 -6.17 10.41 -17.27
CA ILE A 57 -4.91 11.11 -17.11
C ILE A 57 -5.08 12.47 -17.79
N VAL A 58 -5.19 13.53 -16.98
CA VAL A 58 -5.31 14.90 -17.48
C VAL A 58 -4.05 15.64 -17.11
N ASN A 59 -3.28 16.04 -18.12
CA ASN A 59 -2.14 16.92 -17.93
C ASN A 59 -2.65 18.36 -17.98
N LEU A 60 -2.73 19.00 -16.82
CA LEU A 60 -3.05 20.41 -16.74
C LEU A 60 -1.80 21.21 -17.13
N LYS A 61 -1.75 21.76 -18.34
CA LYS A 61 -0.63 22.59 -18.82
C LYS A 61 -0.36 23.77 -17.88
N SER A 62 0.86 23.91 -17.38
CA SER A 62 1.24 25.09 -16.60
C SER A 62 1.44 26.26 -17.57
N GLU A 63 0.62 27.31 -17.46
CA GLU A 63 0.78 28.50 -18.31
C GLU A 63 1.81 29.47 -17.72
N ASN A 64 2.12 29.38 -16.42
CA ASN A 64 3.09 30.20 -15.72
C ASN A 64 3.73 29.45 -14.54
N LYS A 65 4.95 29.82 -14.15
CA LYS A 65 5.57 29.37 -12.90
C LYS A 65 4.81 29.99 -11.72
N GLU A 66 4.07 29.16 -10.99
CA GLU A 66 3.31 29.59 -9.81
C GLU A 66 4.15 29.44 -8.54
N SER A 67 4.24 30.50 -7.73
CA SER A 67 4.84 30.44 -6.39
C SER A 67 3.90 29.79 -5.37
N PHE A 68 4.46 29.22 -4.29
CA PHE A 68 3.67 28.75 -3.16
C PHE A 68 2.75 29.85 -2.64
N THR A 69 1.45 29.60 -2.71
CA THR A 69 0.43 30.57 -2.32
C THR A 69 -0.40 29.99 -1.18
N ARG A 70 -0.57 30.77 -0.11
CA ARG A 70 -1.52 30.44 0.95
C ARG A 70 -2.92 30.72 0.40
N LEU A 71 -3.78 29.71 0.39
CA LEU A 71 -5.17 29.92 0.04
C LEU A 71 -5.88 30.59 1.23
N ASN A 72 -6.28 31.84 1.03
CA ASN A 72 -7.14 32.54 1.99
C ASN A 72 -8.57 32.06 1.79
N THR A 73 -8.91 30.98 2.47
CA THR A 73 -10.29 30.52 2.60
C THR A 73 -10.80 31.03 3.94
N GLU A 74 -11.53 32.14 3.94
CA GLU A 74 -12.17 32.69 5.15
C GLU A 74 -13.11 31.66 5.83
N GLU A 75 -13.53 30.66 5.07
CA GLU A 75 -14.38 29.54 5.51
C GLU A 75 -13.62 28.47 6.33
N LEU A 76 -12.29 28.36 6.19
CA LEU A 76 -11.50 27.34 6.89
C LEU A 76 -10.89 27.88 8.18
N LYS A 77 -11.73 28.21 9.17
CA LYS A 77 -11.32 28.79 10.46
C LYS A 77 -10.27 27.96 11.23
N ASN A 78 -10.19 26.65 10.99
CA ASN A 78 -9.32 25.72 11.71
C ASN A 78 -8.26 25.05 10.83
N CYS A 79 -8.07 25.50 9.59
CA CYS A 79 -7.10 24.91 8.68
C CYS A 79 -6.30 25.99 7.95
N THR A 80 -5.07 25.67 7.60
CA THR A 80 -4.28 26.50 6.70
C THR A 80 -3.87 25.66 5.51
N VAL A 81 -4.30 26.08 4.32
CA VAL A 81 -3.99 25.38 3.08
C VAL A 81 -2.93 26.17 2.31
N TRP A 82 -1.85 25.49 2.00
CA TRP A 82 -0.80 25.97 1.10
C TRP A 82 -0.91 25.21 -0.20
N PHE A 83 -0.90 25.93 -1.31
CA PHE A 83 -0.99 25.34 -2.63
C PHE A 83 0.13 25.86 -3.52
N LYS A 84 0.73 24.94 -4.28
CA LYS A 84 1.59 25.26 -5.41
C LYS A 84 1.27 24.25 -6.50
N ARG A 85 0.96 24.74 -7.70
CA ARG A 85 0.85 23.89 -8.88
C ARG A 85 2.24 23.40 -9.29
N ASP A 86 2.32 22.16 -9.75
CA ASP A 86 3.57 21.65 -10.34
C ASP A 86 3.89 22.44 -11.62
N ASP A 87 5.09 23.02 -11.64
CA ASP A 87 5.66 23.84 -12.71
C ASP A 87 6.94 23.19 -13.28
N SER A 88 7.30 21.99 -12.81
CA SER A 88 8.61 21.38 -13.06
C SER A 88 8.52 20.03 -13.78
N TYR A 89 7.54 19.19 -13.45
CA TYR A 89 7.49 17.81 -13.94
C TYR A 89 6.34 17.52 -14.91
N GLU A 90 5.32 18.39 -14.96
CA GLU A 90 4.12 18.28 -15.82
C GLU A 90 3.46 16.89 -15.74
N GLN A 91 3.54 16.24 -14.57
CA GLN A 91 2.99 14.90 -14.36
C GLN A 91 1.55 14.98 -13.85
N PRO A 92 0.71 13.98 -14.16
CA PRO A 92 -0.65 13.85 -13.64
C PRO A 92 -0.62 13.34 -12.19
N LYS A 93 0.16 13.98 -11.33
CA LYS A 93 0.40 13.61 -9.94
C LYS A 93 0.35 14.83 -9.05
N ILE A 94 -0.11 14.64 -7.82
CA ILE A 94 -0.15 15.68 -6.80
C ILE A 94 0.42 15.12 -5.50
N ASN A 95 1.16 15.98 -4.79
CA ASN A 95 1.60 15.70 -3.43
C ASN A 95 0.66 16.38 -2.44
N VAL A 96 -0.04 15.59 -1.62
CA VAL A 96 -0.90 16.09 -0.55
C VAL A 96 -0.20 15.86 0.79
N ARG A 97 0.06 16.94 1.53
CA ARG A 97 0.64 16.88 2.88
C ARG A 97 -0.33 17.46 3.89
N VAL A 98 -0.73 16.64 4.86
CA VAL A 98 -1.60 17.04 5.96
C VAL A 98 -0.78 17.13 7.24
N ILE A 99 -0.77 18.30 7.88
CA ILE A 99 -0.13 18.51 9.18
C ILE A 99 -1.24 18.79 10.19
N LEU A 100 -1.48 17.82 11.08
CA LEU A 100 -2.44 17.96 12.16
C LEU A 100 -1.73 18.57 13.38
N ARG A 101 -2.20 19.73 13.83
CA ARG A 101 -1.70 20.36 15.05
C ARG A 101 -2.73 20.14 16.15
N THR A 102 -2.32 19.46 17.21
CA THR A 102 -3.15 19.21 18.39
C THR A 102 -2.38 19.67 19.63
N SER A 103 -3.09 20.14 20.65
CA SER A 103 -2.48 20.65 21.89
C SER A 103 -1.80 19.57 22.73
N ASP A 104 -2.14 18.29 22.50
CA ASP A 104 -1.55 17.13 23.17
C ASP A 104 -0.26 16.63 22.50
N LEU A 105 0.08 17.13 21.31
CA LEU A 105 1.40 16.97 20.71
C LEU A 105 2.34 18.03 21.29
N GLY A 106 2.76 17.81 22.53
CA GLY A 106 3.79 18.62 23.17
C GLY A 106 5.06 18.65 22.31
N HIS A 107 5.79 19.77 22.37
CA HIS A 107 7.11 19.88 21.76
C HIS A 107 8.00 18.73 22.24
N ASN A 108 8.11 17.69 21.42
CA ASN A 108 9.28 16.83 21.27
C ASN A 108 9.43 15.50 22.03
N THR A 109 8.42 14.78 22.54
CA THR A 109 8.74 13.46 23.15
C THR A 109 7.77 12.28 23.08
N ASP A 110 6.50 12.37 22.64
CA ASP A 110 5.69 11.14 22.53
C ASP A 110 4.57 11.28 21.49
N ALA A 111 4.67 10.53 20.39
CA ALA A 111 3.66 10.47 19.33
C ALA A 111 2.43 9.65 19.77
N LYS A 112 1.81 10.05 20.90
CA LYS A 112 0.59 9.44 21.45
C LYS A 112 -0.59 10.40 21.37
N ALA A 113 -0.69 11.19 20.31
CA ALA A 113 -1.86 12.04 20.10
C ALA A 113 -3.12 11.17 20.05
N LYS A 114 -4.14 11.53 20.84
CA LYS A 114 -5.37 10.74 20.98
C LYS A 114 -6.09 10.51 19.64
N ILE A 115 -5.82 11.36 18.65
CA ILE A 115 -6.41 11.30 17.32
C ILE A 115 -6.02 10.03 16.54
N PHE A 116 -4.80 9.51 16.72
CA PHE A 116 -4.34 8.31 16.01
C PHE A 116 -4.84 7.01 16.64
N LYS A 117 -5.33 7.03 17.88
CA LYS A 117 -5.96 5.86 18.53
C LYS A 117 -7.39 5.57 18.04
N ARG A 118 -8.01 6.49 17.28
CA ARG A 118 -9.38 6.33 16.76
C ARG A 118 -9.45 5.95 15.28
N LEU A 119 -8.33 6.02 14.56
CA LEU A 119 -8.25 5.74 13.12
C LEU A 119 -7.70 4.33 12.80
N TRP A 120 -7.43 3.54 13.83
CA TRP A 120 -6.94 2.16 13.76
C TRP A 120 -7.92 1.24 14.47
#